data_AF-A0A0M8TBW0-F1
#
_entry.id   AF-A0A0M8TBW0-F1
#
_cell.length_a   1.000
_cell.length_b   1.000
_cell.length_c   1.000
_cell.angle_alpha   90.00
_cell.angle_beta   90.00
_cell.angle_gamma   90.00
#
_symmetry.space_group_name_H-M   'P 1'
#
loop_
_entity.id
_entity.type
_entity.pdbx_description
1 polymer ?
#
loop_
_entity_poly.entity_id
_entity_poly.type
_entity_poly.pdbx_seq_one_letter_code
_entity_poly.pdbx_strand_id
1 'polypeptide(L)'
;MTGRPKTAPKKTATKANDTVSAPAPHTPALPVTFRPTRTRAVLLTSAAAMFVAMTVMSLLLETLSGGERGSFILMAALFAGVLVLLSRPKVVADDTGVTVVNLTARRRLAWAEILRVNLRPGDPWVFLDLSDGTSLPVLGIQPGIGKARAIRDAKALRALAETHGTGADSPGATRDNG
;
A
#
# COMPACT_ATOMS: atom_id res chain seq x y z
N MET A 1 -29.32 35.52 -63.81
CA MET A 1 -27.98 35.87 -63.29
C MET A 1 -28.12 35.90 -61.78
N THR A 2 -27.59 34.98 -60.97
CA THR A 2 -26.21 34.47 -60.82
C THR A 2 -26.37 33.19 -59.95
N GLY A 3 -26.00 31.97 -60.34
CA GLY A 3 -24.64 31.47 -60.59
C GLY A 3 -24.18 30.60 -59.41
N ARG A 4 -24.31 29.26 -59.51
CA ARG A 4 -23.78 28.27 -58.54
C ARG A 4 -22.23 28.37 -58.44
N PRO A 5 -21.63 28.09 -57.28
CA PRO A 5 -20.27 27.53 -57.19
C PRO A 5 -20.38 25.99 -57.01
N LYS A 6 -19.92 25.10 -57.90
CA LYS A 6 -18.57 24.74 -58.41
C LYS A 6 -17.70 23.92 -57.42
N THR A 7 -17.92 22.59 -57.46
CA THR A 7 -16.95 21.46 -57.39
C THR A 7 -15.70 21.51 -56.49
N ALA A 8 -15.56 20.50 -55.61
CA ALA A 8 -14.28 19.94 -55.13
C ALA A 8 -13.59 19.11 -56.26
N PRO A 9 -12.26 18.80 -56.25
CA PRO A 9 -11.66 17.80 -55.32
C PRO A 9 -10.13 17.87 -54.99
N LYS A 10 -9.74 17.03 -54.00
CA LYS A 10 -8.50 16.22 -53.77
C LYS A 10 -7.12 16.80 -53.31
N LYS A 11 -6.80 16.45 -52.05
CA LYS A 11 -5.60 15.76 -51.46
C LYS A 11 -4.17 16.18 -51.87
N THR A 12 -3.34 16.53 -50.88
CA THR A 12 -2.01 15.89 -50.64
C THR A 12 -1.51 16.11 -49.20
N ALA A 13 -0.79 15.12 -48.68
CA ALA A 13 -0.33 14.94 -47.30
C ALA A 13 0.80 15.91 -46.87
N THR A 14 0.91 16.17 -45.56
CA THR A 14 2.20 16.20 -44.84
C THR A 14 1.97 16.00 -43.33
N LYS A 15 2.88 15.23 -42.74
CA LYS A 15 2.86 14.51 -41.47
C LYS A 15 3.60 15.32 -40.39
N ALA A 16 2.99 15.54 -39.24
CA ALA A 16 3.66 15.81 -37.97
C ALA A 16 2.61 15.51 -36.87
N ASN A 17 2.44 14.26 -36.47
CA ASN A 17 3.15 13.67 -35.34
C ASN A 17 3.11 14.53 -34.06
N ASP A 18 1.93 15.07 -33.73
CA ASP A 18 1.59 15.42 -32.35
C ASP A 18 1.55 14.13 -31.54
N THR A 19 2.75 13.76 -31.09
CA THR A 19 2.96 12.79 -30.04
C THR A 19 2.26 13.39 -28.82
N VAL A 20 1.03 12.95 -28.58
CA VAL A 20 0.42 13.04 -27.25
C VAL A 20 1.42 12.37 -26.32
N SER A 21 2.25 13.18 -25.66
CA SER A 21 3.07 12.72 -24.55
C SER A 21 2.10 12.17 -23.53
N ALA A 22 1.96 10.84 -23.51
CA ALA A 22 1.33 10.15 -22.41
C ALA A 22 2.01 10.66 -21.13
N PRO A 23 1.25 11.10 -20.11
CA PRO A 23 1.87 11.55 -18.88
C PRO A 23 2.76 10.42 -18.36
N ALA A 24 4.06 10.67 -18.28
CA ALA A 24 5.00 9.73 -17.71
C ALA A 24 4.42 9.26 -16.36
N PRO A 25 4.40 7.94 -16.08
CA PRO A 25 3.94 7.46 -14.78
C PRO A 25 4.82 8.13 -13.75
N HIS A 26 4.24 9.08 -13.02
CA HIS A 26 4.92 9.82 -11.97
C HIS A 26 5.13 8.82 -10.83
N THR A 27 6.31 8.20 -10.83
CA THR A 27 6.77 7.41 -9.70
C THR A 27 6.71 8.33 -8.48
N PRO A 28 5.91 8.01 -7.45
CA PRO A 28 5.72 8.92 -6.33
C PRO A 28 7.05 9.13 -5.61
N ALA A 29 7.35 10.38 -5.25
CA ALA A 29 8.59 10.73 -4.57
C ALA A 29 8.72 9.98 -3.24
N LEU A 30 9.85 9.31 -3.05
CA LEU A 30 10.16 8.59 -1.82
C LEU A 30 10.46 9.59 -0.68
N PRO A 31 10.16 9.24 0.58
CA PRO A 31 9.57 7.99 1.07
C PRO A 31 8.03 7.94 0.94
N VAL A 32 7.49 6.84 0.43
CA VAL A 32 6.03 6.61 0.34
C VAL A 32 5.61 5.56 1.33
N THR A 33 4.68 5.93 2.21
CA THR A 33 4.12 5.02 3.19
C THR A 33 2.69 4.65 2.81
N PHE A 34 2.47 3.39 2.44
CA PHE A 34 1.14 2.84 2.20
C PHE A 34 0.55 2.33 3.51
N ARG A 35 -0.41 3.08 4.07
CA ARG A 35 -1.12 2.72 5.29
C ARG A 35 -2.62 2.61 5.04
N PRO A 36 -3.30 1.57 5.56
CA PRO A 36 -4.75 1.50 5.61
C PRO A 36 -5.27 2.40 6.75
N THR A 37 -5.09 3.72 6.62
CA THR A 37 -5.33 4.69 7.70
C THR A 37 -6.77 4.67 8.21
N ARG A 38 -7.75 4.45 7.30
CA ARG A 38 -9.17 4.34 7.68
C ARG A 38 -9.46 3.11 8.52
N THR A 39 -9.02 1.94 8.09
CA THR A 39 -9.19 0.68 8.84
C THR A 39 -8.53 0.77 10.20
N ARG A 40 -7.31 1.33 10.26
CA ARG A 40 -6.59 1.54 11.51
C ARG A 40 -7.32 2.50 12.43
N ALA A 41 -7.84 3.62 11.92
CA ALA A 41 -8.61 4.56 12.72
C ALA A 41 -9.84 3.87 13.33
N VAL A 42 -10.65 3.18 12.51
CA VAL A 42 -11.84 2.45 12.97
C VAL A 42 -11.49 1.40 14.02
N LEU A 43 -10.48 0.56 13.77
CA LEU A 43 -10.08 -0.49 14.73
C LEU A 43 -9.61 0.11 16.07
N LEU A 44 -8.79 1.17 16.03
CA LEU A 44 -8.28 1.81 17.24
C LEU A 44 -9.37 2.55 18.01
N THR A 45 -10.28 3.25 17.31
CA THR A 45 -11.41 3.91 17.98
C THR A 45 -12.36 2.91 18.60
N SER A 46 -12.67 1.80 17.91
CA SER A 46 -13.51 0.74 18.46
C SER A 46 -12.84 0.03 19.63
N ALA A 47 -11.53 -0.24 19.56
CA ALA A 47 -10.78 -0.80 20.67
C ALA A 47 -10.83 0.09 21.91
N ALA A 48 -10.60 1.39 21.74
CA ALA A 48 -10.66 2.35 22.83
C ALA A 48 -12.07 2.44 23.43
N ALA A 49 -13.10 2.56 22.60
CA ALA A 49 -14.49 2.65 23.03
C ALA A 49 -14.92 1.41 23.83
N MET A 50 -14.64 0.21 23.32
CA MET A 50 -14.97 -1.05 24.00
C MET A 50 -14.24 -1.20 25.32
N PHE A 51 -12.93 -0.90 25.34
CA PHE A 51 -12.13 -0.97 26.56
C PHE A 51 -12.69 -0.04 27.63
N VAL A 52 -12.91 1.24 27.29
CA VAL A 52 -13.45 2.23 28.21
C VAL A 52 -14.84 1.82 28.71
N ALA A 53 -15.75 1.40 27.82
CA ALA A 53 -17.10 1.00 28.21
C ALA A 53 -17.09 -0.19 29.19
N MET A 54 -16.30 -1.23 28.91
CA MET A 54 -16.21 -2.40 29.79
C MET A 54 -15.55 -2.07 31.13
N THR A 55 -14.47 -1.27 31.12
CA THR A 55 -13.80 -0.84 32.35
C THR A 55 -14.73 0.02 33.20
N VAL A 56 -15.42 1.00 32.61
CA VAL A 56 -16.38 1.85 33.33
C VAL A 56 -17.51 1.02 33.92
N MET A 57 -18.11 0.12 33.14
CA MET A 57 -19.18 -0.75 33.63
C MET A 57 -18.69 -1.64 34.78
N SER A 58 -17.48 -2.20 34.67
CA SER A 58 -16.88 -3.02 35.72
C SER A 58 -16.58 -2.24 37.00
N LEU A 59 -16.32 -0.93 36.92
CA LEU A 59 -16.04 -0.09 38.08
C LEU A 59 -17.32 0.43 38.74
N LEU A 60 -18.36 0.71 37.95
CA LEU A 60 -19.66 1.17 38.45
C LEU A 60 -20.46 0.06 39.13
N LEU A 61 -20.23 -1.21 38.77
CA LEU A 61 -20.87 -2.34 39.42
C LEU A 61 -20.22 -2.62 40.78
N GLU A 62 -20.81 -2.05 41.83
CA GLU A 62 -20.37 -2.22 43.22
C GLU A 62 -20.52 -3.66 43.72
N THR A 63 -21.41 -4.44 43.10
CA THR A 63 -21.69 -5.84 43.46
C THR A 63 -20.57 -6.82 43.09
N LEU A 64 -19.64 -6.42 42.22
CA LEU A 64 -18.54 -7.28 41.78
C LEU A 64 -17.41 -7.29 42.82
N SER A 65 -16.90 -8.47 43.13
CA SER A 65 -15.65 -8.63 43.89
C SER A 65 -14.45 -8.10 43.10
N GLY A 66 -13.35 -7.77 43.78
CA GLY A 66 -12.15 -7.24 43.13
C GLY A 66 -11.58 -8.17 42.04
N GLY A 67 -11.66 -9.49 42.24
CA GLY A 67 -11.19 -10.48 41.26
C GLY A 67 -12.05 -10.55 39.99
N GLU A 68 -13.36 -10.44 40.12
CA GLU A 68 -14.28 -10.40 38.98
C GLU A 68 -14.08 -9.12 38.15
N ARG A 69 -13.92 -7.97 38.82
CA ARG A 69 -13.60 -6.70 38.14
C ARG A 69 -12.29 -6.80 37.37
N GLY A 70 -11.25 -7.35 38.01
CA GLY A 70 -9.97 -7.60 37.36
C GLY A 70 -10.10 -8.47 36.11
N SER A 71 -10.95 -9.49 36.16
CA SER A 71 -11.21 -10.38 35.02
C SER A 71 -11.91 -9.68 33.85
N PHE A 72 -12.90 -8.82 34.12
CA PHE A 72 -13.55 -8.00 33.08
C PHE A 72 -12.58 -7.02 32.41
N ILE A 73 -11.76 -6.33 33.22
CA ILE A 73 -10.76 -5.38 32.71
C ILE A 73 -9.70 -6.11 31.90
N LEU A 74 -9.23 -7.28 32.36
CA LEU A 74 -8.28 -8.11 31.63
C LEU A 74 -8.86 -8.56 30.29
N MET A 75 -10.11 -9.05 30.28
CA MET A 75 -10.79 -9.46 29.06
C MET A 75 -10.94 -8.29 28.07
N ALA A 76 -11.34 -7.11 28.57
CA ALA A 76 -11.41 -5.90 27.77
C ALA A 76 -10.04 -5.51 27.18
N ALA A 77 -8.97 -5.63 27.98
CA ALA A 77 -7.61 -5.38 27.54
C ALA A 77 -7.16 -6.37 26.45
N LEU A 78 -7.51 -7.65 26.58
CA LEU A 78 -7.21 -8.67 25.58
C LEU A 78 -7.90 -8.36 24.24
N PHE A 79 -9.20 -8.05 24.25
CA PHE A 79 -9.93 -7.67 23.03
C PHE A 79 -9.36 -6.41 22.39
N ALA A 80 -9.08 -5.38 23.19
CA ALA A 80 -8.44 -4.17 22.70
C ALA A 80 -7.04 -4.46 22.11
N GLY A 81 -6.26 -5.32 22.76
CA GLY A 81 -4.96 -5.78 22.27
C GLY A 81 -5.04 -6.45 20.91
N VAL A 82 -6.02 -7.33 20.70
CA VAL A 82 -6.27 -7.97 19.39
C VAL A 82 -6.62 -6.93 18.33
N LEU A 83 -7.54 -6.00 18.61
CA LEU A 83 -7.91 -4.94 17.66
C LEU A 83 -6.72 -4.04 17.31
N VAL A 84 -5.89 -3.68 18.30
CA VAL A 84 -4.64 -2.95 18.08
C VAL A 84 -3.68 -3.74 17.21
N LEU A 85 -3.52 -5.04 17.44
CA LEU A 85 -2.67 -5.92 16.64
C LEU A 85 -3.14 -5.98 15.17
N LEU A 86 -4.44 -6.13 14.94
CA LEU A 86 -5.05 -6.10 13.59
C LEU A 86 -4.81 -4.75 12.88
N SER A 87 -4.57 -3.67 13.62
CA SER A 87 -4.34 -2.32 13.09
C SER A 87 -2.88 -2.01 12.71
N ARG A 88 -1.94 -2.92 13.03
CA ARG A 88 -0.49 -2.74 12.83
C ARG A 88 0.03 -2.86 11.39
N PRO A 89 -0.59 -3.62 10.46
CA PRO A 89 -0.01 -3.83 9.15
C PRO A 89 0.27 -2.52 8.40
N LYS A 90 1.48 -2.42 7.84
CA LYS A 90 1.91 -1.23 7.08
C LYS A 90 3.00 -1.62 6.07
N VAL A 91 3.07 -0.85 4.99
CA VAL A 91 4.15 -0.96 4.01
C VAL A 91 4.81 0.39 3.86
N VAL A 92 6.13 0.41 3.93
CA VAL A 92 6.93 1.63 3.77
C VAL A 92 7.92 1.36 2.65
N ALA A 93 7.85 2.14 1.58
CA ALA A 93 8.84 2.13 0.50
C ALA A 93 9.74 3.36 0.66
N ASP A 94 11.06 3.16 0.59
CA ASP A 94 12.09 4.19 0.62
C ASP A 94 13.16 3.91 -0.45
N ASP A 95 14.18 4.77 -0.55
CA ASP A 95 15.19 4.71 -1.61
C ASP A 95 16.01 3.41 -1.62
N THR A 96 16.13 2.76 -0.48
CA THR A 96 16.94 1.53 -0.34
C THR A 96 16.12 0.25 -0.46
N GLY A 97 14.80 0.32 -0.28
CA GLY A 97 13.93 -0.85 -0.41
C GLY A 97 12.53 -0.68 0.17
N VAL A 98 11.91 -1.81 0.50
CA VAL A 98 10.55 -1.91 1.02
C VAL A 98 10.54 -2.60 2.39
N THR A 99 9.90 -1.97 3.36
CA THR A 99 9.59 -2.58 4.66
C THR A 99 8.15 -3.02 4.70
N VAL A 100 7.94 -4.33 4.78
CA VAL A 100 6.63 -4.94 4.98
C VAL A 100 6.48 -5.26 6.46
N VAL A 101 5.47 -4.68 7.09
CA VAL A 101 5.07 -5.02 8.46
C VAL A 101 3.70 -5.70 8.37
N ASN A 102 3.69 -6.98 8.67
CA ASN A 102 2.48 -7.78 8.87
C ASN A 102 2.16 -7.85 10.37
N LEU A 103 1.06 -8.53 10.74
CA LEU A 103 0.61 -8.59 12.13
C LEU A 103 1.66 -9.21 13.06
N THR A 104 2.32 -10.28 12.59
CA THR A 104 3.27 -11.08 13.37
C THR A 104 4.72 -10.93 12.93
N ALA A 105 4.97 -10.33 11.76
CA ALA A 105 6.30 -10.31 11.15
C ALA A 105 6.64 -8.93 10.57
N ARG A 106 7.92 -8.55 10.63
CA ARG A 106 8.49 -7.39 9.96
C ARG A 106 9.65 -7.85 9.10
N ARG A 107 9.57 -7.61 7.79
CA ARG A 107 10.65 -7.92 6.84
C ARG A 107 11.05 -6.66 6.08
N ARG A 108 12.35 -6.41 6.01
CA ARG A 108 12.96 -5.40 5.13
C ARG A 108 13.46 -6.14 3.89
N LEU A 109 13.10 -5.62 2.72
CA LEU A 109 13.47 -6.16 1.43
C LEU A 109 14.21 -5.07 0.66
N ALA A 110 15.39 -5.36 0.12
CA ALA A 110 16.01 -4.51 -0.88
C ALA A 110 15.19 -4.53 -2.18
N TRP A 111 15.29 -3.47 -2.99
CA TRP A 111 14.60 -3.42 -4.28
C TRP A 111 14.97 -4.61 -5.19
N ALA A 112 16.24 -5.02 -5.19
CA ALA A 112 16.74 -6.16 -5.96
C ALA A 112 16.14 -7.51 -5.53
N GLU A 113 15.63 -7.63 -4.30
CA GLU A 113 14.95 -8.85 -3.85
C GLU A 113 13.53 -8.94 -4.39
N ILE A 114 12.92 -7.84 -4.85
CA ILE A 114 11.52 -7.78 -5.29
C ILE A 114 11.48 -7.94 -6.80
N LEU A 115 11.13 -9.15 -7.27
CA LEU A 115 11.06 -9.45 -8.69
C LEU A 115 9.76 -9.00 -9.32
N ARG A 116 8.63 -9.25 -8.65
CA ARG A 116 7.29 -8.89 -9.15
C ARG A 116 6.35 -8.50 -8.03
N VAL A 117 5.43 -7.60 -8.35
CA VAL A 117 4.31 -7.21 -7.50
C VAL A 117 3.03 -7.74 -8.14
N ASN A 118 2.38 -8.71 -7.49
CA ASN A 118 1.16 -9.35 -7.97
C ASN A 118 -0.05 -8.93 -7.14
N LEU A 119 -1.15 -8.62 -7.84
CA LEU A 119 -2.48 -8.44 -7.25
C LEU A 119 -3.50 -8.95 -8.26
N ARG A 120 -3.99 -10.18 -8.08
CA ARG A 120 -4.98 -10.79 -8.98
C ARG A 120 -6.39 -10.34 -8.60
N PRO A 121 -7.34 -10.28 -9.55
CA PRO A 121 -8.74 -10.10 -9.22
C PRO A 121 -9.23 -11.20 -8.27
N GLY A 122 -9.70 -10.82 -7.08
CA GLY A 122 -10.14 -11.76 -6.05
C GLY A 122 -9.13 -12.00 -4.93
N ASP A 123 -7.87 -11.58 -5.11
CA ASP A 123 -6.88 -11.68 -4.04
C ASP A 123 -7.25 -10.78 -2.85
N PRO A 124 -7.13 -11.27 -1.61
CA PRO A 124 -7.44 -10.49 -0.42
C PRO A 124 -6.36 -9.44 -0.10
N TRP A 125 -5.15 -9.54 -0.67
CA TRP A 125 -4.02 -8.63 -0.50
C TRP A 125 -3.00 -8.76 -1.65
N VAL A 126 -2.01 -7.86 -1.67
CA VAL A 126 -0.88 -7.87 -2.64
C VAL A 126 0.15 -8.94 -2.25
N PHE A 127 0.80 -9.54 -3.24
CA PHE A 127 1.93 -10.47 -3.07
C PHE A 127 3.19 -9.92 -3.74
N LEU A 128 4.34 -10.08 -3.09
CA LEU A 128 5.66 -9.78 -3.66
C LEU A 128 6.38 -11.09 -3.96
N ASP A 129 6.73 -11.33 -5.22
CA ASP A 129 7.58 -12.45 -5.59
C ASP A 129 9.05 -12.05 -5.39
N LEU A 130 9.77 -12.87 -4.63
CA LEU A 130 11.12 -12.57 -4.19
C LEU A 130 12.17 -13.37 -4.96
N SER A 131 13.40 -12.86 -4.98
CA SER A 131 14.55 -13.51 -5.63
C SER A 131 14.94 -14.86 -5.02
N ASP A 132 14.56 -15.12 -3.77
CA ASP A 132 14.71 -16.41 -3.09
C ASP A 132 13.68 -17.47 -3.55
N GLY A 133 12.79 -17.12 -4.49
CA GLY A 133 11.74 -17.98 -5.01
C GLY A 133 10.48 -18.02 -4.15
N THR A 134 10.43 -17.27 -3.04
CA THR A 134 9.25 -17.19 -2.16
C THR A 134 8.33 -16.02 -2.55
N SER A 135 7.05 -16.12 -2.19
CA SER A 135 6.11 -15.00 -2.32
C SER A 135 5.70 -14.48 -0.93
N LEU A 136 5.92 -13.20 -0.68
CA LEU A 136 5.58 -12.54 0.58
C LEU A 136 4.21 -11.84 0.49
N PRO A 137 3.23 -12.19 1.34
CA PRO A 137 1.97 -11.48 1.41
C PRO A 137 2.13 -10.12 2.09
N VAL A 138 1.49 -9.11 1.52
CA VAL A 138 1.58 -7.71 1.95
C VAL A 138 0.21 -7.22 2.42
N LEU A 139 -0.07 -7.44 3.71
CA LEU A 139 -1.37 -7.11 4.29
C LEU A 139 -1.63 -5.61 4.39
N GLY A 140 -0.63 -4.75 4.22
CA GLY A 140 -0.82 -3.30 4.25
C GLY A 140 -1.57 -2.72 3.06
N ILE A 141 -1.78 -3.50 1.98
CA ILE A 141 -2.55 -3.09 0.80
C ILE A 141 -3.73 -4.06 0.63
N GLN A 142 -4.92 -3.66 1.09
CA GLN A 142 -6.12 -4.51 1.10
C GLN A 142 -7.18 -3.98 0.12
N PRO A 143 -7.54 -4.73 -0.94
CA PRO A 143 -8.60 -4.36 -1.88
C PRO A 143 -9.99 -4.31 -1.24
N GLY A 144 -10.24 -5.11 -0.20
CA GLY A 144 -11.58 -5.27 0.40
C GLY A 144 -12.20 -3.99 0.99
N ILE A 145 -11.38 -3.02 1.40
CA ILE A 145 -11.84 -1.77 2.06
C ILE A 145 -11.81 -0.57 1.07
N GLY A 146 -11.18 -0.75 -0.09
CA GLY A 146 -11.02 0.31 -1.08
C GLY A 146 -10.32 -0.18 -2.33
N LYS A 147 -11.01 -0.99 -3.15
CA LYS A 147 -10.45 -1.65 -4.35
C LYS A 147 -9.71 -0.68 -5.26
N ALA A 148 -10.29 0.48 -5.53
CA ALA A 148 -9.65 1.50 -6.36
C ALA A 148 -8.36 2.06 -5.74
N ARG A 149 -8.28 2.19 -4.41
CA ARG A 149 -7.07 2.64 -3.71
C ARG A 149 -6.00 1.56 -3.72
N ALA A 150 -6.35 0.32 -3.41
CA ALA A 150 -5.43 -0.81 -3.41
C ALA A 150 -4.80 -1.04 -4.79
N ILE A 151 -5.60 -0.93 -5.86
CA ILE A 151 -5.08 -1.03 -7.24
C ILE A 151 -4.08 0.09 -7.53
N ARG A 152 -4.34 1.34 -7.11
CA ARG A 152 -3.40 2.45 -7.29
C ARG A 152 -2.11 2.22 -6.51
N ASP A 153 -2.21 1.81 -5.26
CA ASP A 153 -1.07 1.58 -4.38
C ASP A 153 -0.22 0.39 -4.90
N ALA A 154 -0.85 -0.69 -5.38
CA ALA A 154 -0.15 -1.81 -6.01
C ALA A 154 0.56 -1.40 -7.31
N LYS A 155 -0.08 -0.57 -8.16
CA LYS A 155 0.54 -0.03 -9.38
C LYS A 155 1.73 0.87 -9.06
N ALA A 156 1.61 1.73 -8.05
CA ALA A 156 2.70 2.59 -7.60
C ALA A 156 3.89 1.77 -7.07
N LEU A 157 3.62 0.75 -6.25
CA LEU A 157 4.65 -0.16 -5.75
C LEU A 157 5.34 -0.92 -6.88
N ARG A 158 4.58 -1.37 -7.88
CA ARG A 158 5.12 -2.03 -9.07
C ARG A 158 6.04 -1.09 -9.88
N ALA A 159 5.62 0.15 -10.12
CA ALA A 159 6.43 1.13 -10.84
C ALA A 159 7.74 1.45 -10.10
N LEU A 160 7.69 1.54 -8.76
CA LEU A 160 8.89 1.69 -7.93
C LEU A 160 9.82 0.48 -8.03
N ALA A 161 9.27 -0.75 -7.94
CA ALA A 161 10.06 -1.97 -8.08
C ALA A 161 10.71 -2.09 -9.46
N GLU A 162 10.01 -1.73 -10.53
CA GLU A 162 10.57 -1.73 -11.89
C GLU A 162 11.70 -0.68 -12.05
N THR A 163 11.52 0.52 -11.47
CA THR A 163 12.51 1.62 -11.54
C THR A 163 13.79 1.30 -10.75
N HIS A 164 13.64 0.82 -9.50
CA HIS A 164 14.77 0.58 -8.61
C HIS A 164 15.36 -0.84 -8.73
N GLY A 165 14.56 -1.83 -9.14
CA GLY A 165 15.01 -3.21 -9.34
C GLY A 165 15.79 -3.43 -10.65
N THR A 166 15.55 -2.60 -11.66
CA THR A 166 16.27 -2.69 -12.96
C THR A 166 17.50 -1.76 -13.02
N GLY A 167 17.68 -0.86 -12.05
CA GLY A 167 18.63 0.26 -12.13
C GLY A 167 19.78 0.27 -11.12
N ALA A 168 19.98 -0.76 -10.30
CA ALA A 168 21.09 -0.78 -9.34
C ALA A 168 22.41 -1.32 -9.96
N ASP A 169 22.79 -0.82 -11.14
CA ASP A 169 24.22 -0.68 -11.44
C ASP A 169 24.69 0.55 -10.66
N SER A 170 25.38 0.31 -9.55
CA SER A 170 26.03 1.37 -8.79
C SER A 170 27.15 1.98 -9.66
N PRO A 171 27.08 3.25 -10.11
CA PRO A 171 28.22 3.91 -10.72
C PRO A 171 29.13 4.38 -9.58
N GLY A 172 29.93 3.46 -9.04
CA GLY A 172 30.78 3.71 -7.87
C GLY A 172 32.08 2.92 -7.83
N ALA A 173 32.49 2.30 -8.94
CA ALA A 173 33.81 1.70 -9.09
C ALA A 173 34.50 2.28 -10.33
N THR A 174 34.67 3.60 -10.35
CA THR A 174 35.71 4.20 -11.19
C THR A 174 37.05 3.77 -10.62
N ARG A 175 37.66 2.83 -11.35
CA ARG A 175 39.06 2.47 -11.29
C ARG A 175 39.89 3.75 -11.27
N ASP A 176 40.56 4.01 -10.15
CA ASP A 176 41.74 4.86 -10.11
C ASP A 176 42.95 3.93 -10.24
N ASN A 177 43.52 3.91 -11.44
CA ASN A 177 44.86 3.42 -11.71
C ASN A 177 45.76 4.67 -11.75
N GLY A 178 46.57 4.83 -10.71
CA GLY A 178 47.78 5.65 -10.68
C GLY A 178 48.95 4.80 -10.25
#